data_AF-C4QXP6-F1
#
_entry.id   AF-C4QXP6-F1
#
_cell.length_a   1.000
_cell.length_b   1.000
_cell.length_c   1.000
_cell.angle_alpha   90.00
_cell.angle_beta   90.00
_cell.angle_gamma   90.00
#
_symmetry.space_group_name_H-M   'P 1'
#
loop_
_entity.id
_entity.type
_entity.pdbx_description
1 polymer ?
#
loop_
_entity_poly.entity_id
_entity_poly.type
_entity_poly.pdbx_seq_one_letter_code
_entity_poly.pdbx_strand_id
1 'polypeptide(L)'
;MKWQSATDQDGNTYYYNPETGETSWENPEATAENIDEDPKGETDEDSEWKEYTTDDGKSYYYNEKTGQSVWEDPRKQALASEVKGDGEEGEIKFKDINLSDYVVQSALIGDETQTRSPEQRETDFIAMLNERNIDPKLPFTKAISLIIQDSRYWNVEDSLKRNDLYQSYQVSKQQEVFKEQQDAEQSFKNTFLKVLSNYPEIKYYTRWKTCSRLIIDEPIYSLGSEKLKRRLFEEYTSSLREEHERQTNELKSNELQDLKTYLKSSLTIESKWKDISGQLMEKFPHLSSMEQLGCYEQEMDLHVKQLDQAIKLNQKLNYRKDRQARDSFKKAISLKLKEIQNANLTYYEYIQQIKDLPEFKEILGRNGSSPIDVFWDLLDSENYGLQQILIQLLIKPEMENISDLESFKRKIADLDYQVSDKNSNILFGMFQVEKEKELQSKKRKITPEVSRPKKKINTFGYGSF
;
A
#
# COMPACT_ATOMS: atom_id res chain seq x y z
N MET A 1 0.52 33.22 -20.60
CA MET A 1 1.65 32.39 -20.13
C MET A 1 1.31 30.95 -20.50
N LYS A 2 1.92 30.37 -21.55
CA LYS A 2 1.48 29.08 -22.11
C LYS A 2 2.45 27.95 -21.71
N TRP A 3 2.03 27.14 -20.76
CA TRP A 3 2.78 25.97 -20.28
C TRP A 3 2.66 24.80 -21.28
N GLN A 4 3.69 23.96 -21.40
CA GLN A 4 3.71 22.82 -22.31
C GLN A 4 3.87 21.51 -21.54
N SER A 5 3.06 20.49 -21.86
CA SER A 5 3.15 19.16 -21.22
C SER A 5 4.20 18.27 -21.90
N ALA A 6 5.07 17.65 -21.11
CA ALA A 6 6.04 16.63 -21.52
C ALA A 6 5.93 15.40 -20.61
N THR A 7 6.38 14.24 -21.10
CA THR A 7 6.32 12.99 -20.34
C THR A 7 7.74 12.49 -20.09
N ASP A 8 8.04 12.10 -18.86
CA ASP A 8 9.34 11.55 -18.48
C ASP A 8 9.47 10.05 -18.81
N GLN A 9 10.66 9.47 -18.65
CA GLN A 9 11.00 8.07 -18.93
C GLN A 9 10.20 7.07 -18.09
N ASP A 10 9.68 7.51 -16.94
CA ASP A 10 8.80 6.72 -16.06
C ASP A 10 7.30 6.89 -16.38
N GLY A 11 6.94 7.61 -17.46
CA GLY A 11 5.56 7.77 -17.93
C GLY A 11 4.76 8.86 -17.20
N ASN A 12 5.38 9.62 -16.30
CA ASN A 12 4.75 10.71 -15.57
C ASN A 12 4.75 12.00 -16.42
N THR A 13 3.61 12.70 -16.45
CA THR A 13 3.46 13.95 -17.22
C THR A 13 3.79 15.15 -16.34
N TYR A 14 4.69 16.02 -16.82
CA TYR A 14 5.05 17.30 -16.20
C TYR A 14 4.87 18.45 -17.18
N TYR A 15 4.68 19.65 -16.67
CA TYR A 15 4.44 20.86 -17.44
C TYR A 15 5.66 21.78 -17.32
N TYR A 16 6.15 22.32 -18.43
CA TYR A 16 7.29 23.23 -18.45
C TYR A 16 6.94 24.53 -19.16
N ASN A 17 7.49 25.64 -18.66
CA ASN A 17 7.34 26.96 -19.26
C ASN A 17 8.58 27.28 -20.10
N PRO A 18 8.47 27.37 -21.44
CA PRO A 18 9.62 27.65 -22.31
C PRO A 18 10.15 29.09 -22.18
N GLU A 19 9.40 30.02 -21.58
CA GLU A 19 9.82 31.41 -21.40
C GLU A 19 10.63 31.61 -20.11
N THR A 20 10.28 30.90 -19.02
CA THR A 20 10.96 31.00 -17.72
C THR A 20 11.90 29.83 -17.42
N GLY A 21 11.78 28.71 -18.15
CA GLY A 21 12.54 27.48 -17.92
C GLY A 21 12.05 26.67 -16.72
N GLU A 22 10.93 27.04 -16.11
CA GLU A 22 10.37 26.38 -14.93
C GLU A 22 9.62 25.10 -15.29
N THR A 23 9.67 24.10 -14.41
CA THR A 23 8.97 22.82 -14.56
C THR A 23 8.10 22.55 -13.33
N SER A 24 6.84 22.15 -13.55
CA SER A 24 5.84 21.86 -12.53
C SER A 24 5.18 20.50 -12.82
N TRP A 25 4.90 19.72 -11.79
CA TRP A 25 4.15 18.46 -11.93
C TRP A 25 2.63 18.66 -11.93
N GLU A 26 2.16 19.87 -11.64
CA GLU A 26 0.75 20.26 -11.66
C GLU A 26 0.47 21.23 -12.80
N ASN A 27 -0.63 21.02 -13.54
CA ASN A 27 -1.00 21.79 -14.74
C ASN A 27 -1.42 23.22 -14.36
N PRO A 28 -0.61 24.26 -14.66
CA PRO A 28 -0.90 25.62 -14.22
C PRO A 28 -2.07 26.27 -14.99
N GLU A 29 -2.44 25.74 -16.15
CA GLU A 29 -3.51 26.28 -17.00
C GLU A 29 -4.90 25.75 -16.57
N ALA A 30 -4.95 24.58 -15.92
CA ALA A 30 -6.19 24.00 -15.38
C ALA A 30 -6.71 24.72 -14.12
N THR A 31 -5.82 25.38 -13.39
CA THR A 31 -6.15 26.15 -12.17
C THR A 31 -6.77 27.52 -12.49
N ALA A 32 -6.64 27.99 -13.74
CA ALA A 32 -7.07 29.33 -14.15
C ALA A 32 -8.52 29.40 -14.71
N GLU A 33 -9.17 28.27 -15.03
CA GLU A 33 -10.46 28.26 -15.75
C GLU A 33 -11.70 27.87 -14.91
N ASN A 34 -11.65 27.90 -13.57
CA ASN A 34 -12.86 27.70 -12.76
C ASN A 34 -12.94 28.65 -11.55
N ILE A 35 -13.17 29.94 -11.79
CA ILE A 35 -13.75 30.85 -10.77
C ILE A 35 -14.67 31.85 -11.48
N ASP A 36 -15.98 31.60 -11.42
CA ASP A 36 -17.01 32.65 -11.49
C ASP A 36 -17.82 32.63 -10.17
N GLU A 37 -17.69 33.76 -9.47
CA GLU A 37 -18.59 34.46 -8.51
C GLU A 37 -19.13 33.77 -7.25
N ASP A 38 -18.56 34.14 -6.08
CA ASP A 38 -19.27 34.88 -5.00
C ASP A 38 -18.29 35.36 -3.89
N PRO A 39 -18.64 36.34 -3.02
CA PRO A 39 -17.81 37.54 -2.86
C PRO A 39 -17.10 37.71 -1.50
N LYS A 40 -16.05 38.55 -1.56
CA LYS A 40 -15.48 39.40 -0.49
C LYS A 40 -14.76 38.68 0.68
N GLY A 41 -13.46 38.46 0.50
CA GLY A 41 -12.49 38.38 1.57
C GLY A 41 -11.29 39.25 1.18
N GLU A 42 -11.11 40.37 1.86
CA GLU A 42 -9.91 41.22 1.75
C GLU A 42 -8.70 40.38 2.18
N THR A 43 -7.73 40.18 1.29
CA THR A 43 -6.41 39.67 1.64
C THR A 43 -5.41 40.79 1.46
N ASP A 44 -4.94 41.33 2.57
CA ASP A 44 -3.85 42.30 2.65
C ASP A 44 -2.56 41.70 2.10
N GLU A 45 -2.01 42.34 1.07
CA GLU A 45 -0.78 41.96 0.34
C GLU A 45 0.53 42.32 1.09
N ASP A 46 0.51 42.47 2.42
CA ASP A 46 1.70 42.83 3.21
C ASP A 46 1.97 41.84 4.34
N SER A 47 2.48 40.64 4.02
CA SER A 47 2.96 39.72 5.06
C SER A 47 4.21 38.95 4.65
N GLU A 48 5.34 39.37 5.20
CA GLU A 48 6.71 38.86 4.96
C GLU A 48 7.01 37.49 5.61
N TRP A 49 6.01 36.80 6.15
CA TRP A 49 6.14 35.52 6.87
C TRP A 49 5.35 34.41 6.17
N LYS A 50 6.01 33.29 5.89
CA LYS A 50 5.39 32.11 5.23
C LYS A 50 5.24 30.95 6.22
N GLU A 51 4.11 30.24 6.13
CA GLU A 51 3.81 29.07 6.97
C GLU A 51 4.34 27.78 6.34
N TYR A 52 4.98 26.95 7.15
CA TYR A 52 5.50 25.64 6.77
C TYR A 52 5.08 24.60 7.81
N THR A 53 4.79 23.36 7.40
CA THR A 53 4.39 22.29 8.31
C THR A 53 5.47 21.21 8.35
N THR A 54 5.86 20.77 9.56
CA THR A 54 6.78 19.64 9.72
C THR A 54 6.10 18.29 9.48
N ASP A 55 6.90 17.26 9.24
CA ASP A 55 6.51 15.86 9.11
C ASP A 55 5.71 15.29 10.30
N ASP A 56 5.88 15.90 11.48
CA ASP A 56 5.14 15.59 12.72
C ASP A 56 3.82 16.40 12.88
N GLY A 57 3.41 17.14 11.84
CA GLY A 57 2.11 17.84 11.76
C GLY A 57 2.03 19.18 12.49
N LYS A 58 3.17 19.80 12.84
CA LYS A 58 3.21 21.11 13.53
C LYS A 58 3.60 22.22 12.54
N SER A 59 2.83 23.31 12.51
CA SER A 59 3.14 24.48 11.70
C SER A 59 4.19 25.38 12.36
N TYR A 60 5.13 25.91 11.58
CA TYR A 60 6.08 26.96 11.95
C TYR A 60 6.14 28.03 10.86
N TYR A 61 6.46 29.26 11.24
CA TYR A 61 6.47 30.43 10.37
C TYR A 61 7.91 30.88 10.12
N TYR A 62 8.27 31.08 8.86
CA TYR A 62 9.62 31.43 8.42
C TYR A 62 9.63 32.77 7.69
N ASN A 63 10.53 33.67 8.10
CA ASN A 63 10.75 34.96 7.45
C ASN A 63 11.91 34.85 6.46
N GLU A 64 11.62 35.04 5.17
CA GLU A 64 12.61 34.89 4.09
C GLU A 64 13.66 36.01 4.07
N LYS A 65 13.40 37.18 4.67
CA LYS A 65 14.36 38.29 4.73
C LYS A 65 15.33 38.19 5.90
N THR A 66 14.86 37.75 7.07
CA THR A 66 15.70 37.65 8.28
C THR A 66 16.26 36.25 8.53
N GLY A 67 15.73 35.23 7.83
CA GLY A 67 16.13 33.83 7.98
C GLY A 67 15.70 33.20 9.30
N GLN A 68 14.75 33.82 10.01
CA GLN A 68 14.29 33.38 11.34
C GLN A 68 13.04 32.50 11.23
N SER A 69 12.97 31.46 12.08
CA SER A 69 11.82 30.55 12.20
C SER A 69 11.19 30.63 13.59
N VAL A 70 9.88 30.78 13.67
CA VAL A 70 9.12 30.87 14.93
C VAL A 70 7.94 29.89 14.89
N TRP A 71 7.60 29.29 16.04
CA TRP A 71 6.54 28.27 16.14
C TRP A 71 5.13 28.86 16.35
N GLU A 72 5.01 30.17 16.51
CA GLU A 72 3.77 30.92 16.67
C GLU A 72 3.66 31.95 15.54
N ASP A 73 2.45 32.15 14.99
CA ASP A 73 2.21 33.06 13.84
C ASP A 73 2.56 34.51 14.21
N PRO A 74 3.63 35.09 13.64
CA PRO A 74 4.06 36.45 13.97
C PRO A 74 3.04 37.50 13.53
N ARG A 75 2.15 37.18 12.59
CA ARG A 75 1.08 38.08 12.13
C ARG A 75 0.00 38.26 13.21
N LYS A 76 -0.23 37.23 14.05
CA LYS A 76 -1.12 37.37 15.22
C LYS A 76 -0.49 38.23 16.32
N GLN A 77 0.84 38.23 16.45
CA GLN A 77 1.54 39.15 17.34
C GLN A 77 1.64 40.57 16.77
N ALA A 78 1.77 40.72 15.45
CA ALA A 78 1.73 42.01 14.74
C ALA A 78 0.34 42.69 14.82
N LEU A 79 -0.74 41.94 14.59
CA LEU A 79 -2.12 42.40 14.79
C LEU A 79 -2.44 42.72 16.27
N ALA A 80 -1.77 42.06 17.22
CA ALA A 80 -1.82 42.42 18.64
C ALA A 80 -0.94 43.62 19.01
N SER A 81 0.00 44.03 18.15
CA SER A 81 0.87 45.19 18.33
C SER A 81 0.45 46.42 17.52
N GLU A 82 -0.35 46.29 16.46
CA GLU A 82 -1.02 47.42 15.78
C GLU A 82 -2.22 48.00 16.55
N VAL A 83 -2.63 47.37 17.66
CA VAL A 83 -3.50 48.00 18.68
C VAL A 83 -2.68 48.60 19.83
N LYS A 84 -1.36 48.71 19.69
CA LYS A 84 -0.46 49.37 20.65
C LYS A 84 0.43 50.42 19.96
N GLY A 85 -0.16 51.58 19.73
CA GLY A 85 0.48 52.87 19.45
C GLY A 85 -0.63 53.81 18.97
N ASP A 86 -1.21 54.70 19.77
CA ASP A 86 -0.58 55.64 20.68
C ASP A 86 -0.77 55.32 22.17
N GLY A 87 0.30 54.84 22.79
CA GLY A 87 0.52 54.94 24.23
C GLY A 87 1.68 55.89 24.43
N GLU A 88 1.40 57.20 24.48
CA GLU A 88 2.25 58.10 25.24
C GLU A 88 2.38 57.50 26.64
N GLU A 89 3.62 57.33 27.12
CA GLU A 89 3.92 57.29 28.55
C GLU A 89 3.59 58.68 29.12
N GLY A 90 2.29 58.94 29.25
CA GLY A 90 1.73 60.00 30.06
C GLY A 90 1.28 59.37 31.37
N GLU A 91 1.97 59.69 32.46
CA GLU A 91 1.38 59.62 33.79
C GLU A 91 0.00 60.31 33.77
N ILE A 92 -1.09 59.56 33.64
CA ILE A 92 -2.39 60.07 34.05
C ILE A 92 -2.40 59.99 35.57
N LYS A 93 -1.99 61.10 36.17
CA LYS A 93 -2.25 61.41 37.57
C LYS A 93 -3.74 61.21 37.84
N PHE A 94 -4.07 60.21 38.65
CA PHE A 94 -5.32 60.20 39.42
C PHE A 94 -5.29 61.40 40.36
N LYS A 95 -5.72 62.56 39.87
CA LYS A 95 -6.20 63.66 40.71
C LYS A 95 -7.63 63.94 40.31
N ASP A 96 -8.49 63.73 41.30
CA ASP A 96 -9.84 64.28 41.42
C ASP A 96 -10.98 63.47 40.77
N ILE A 97 -11.05 62.17 41.09
CA ILE A 97 -12.33 61.60 41.50
C ILE A 97 -12.11 60.93 42.85
N ASN A 98 -12.56 61.63 43.89
CA ASN A 98 -12.55 61.18 45.27
C ASN A 98 -13.51 59.99 45.44
N LEU A 99 -12.98 58.76 45.31
CA LEU A 99 -13.67 57.51 45.66
C LEU A 99 -13.67 57.24 47.19
N SER A 100 -13.45 58.27 48.01
CA SER A 100 -13.78 58.29 49.43
C SER A 100 -15.02 59.15 49.74
N ASP A 101 -15.59 59.86 48.76
CA ASP A 101 -16.87 60.58 48.90
C ASP A 101 -18.10 59.73 48.52
N TYR A 102 -17.89 58.50 48.02
CA TYR A 102 -18.94 57.47 47.97
C TYR A 102 -18.72 56.42 49.07
N VAL A 103 -18.46 56.88 50.29
CA VAL A 103 -18.98 56.18 51.47
C VAL A 103 -20.48 56.43 51.48
N VAL A 104 -21.22 55.77 50.58
CA VAL A 104 -22.62 55.49 50.88
C VAL A 104 -22.56 54.47 52.00
N GLN A 105 -22.72 55.01 53.20
CA GLN A 105 -23.33 54.40 54.36
C GLN A 105 -23.52 52.88 54.20
N SER A 106 -22.58 52.18 54.81
CA SER A 106 -22.73 50.84 55.39
C SER A 106 -23.94 50.81 56.36
N ALA A 107 -25.13 51.02 55.82
CA ALA A 107 -26.42 51.08 56.52
C ALA A 107 -27.54 50.38 55.73
N LEU A 108 -27.26 49.95 54.49
CA LEU A 108 -28.07 48.98 53.73
C LEU A 108 -27.53 47.54 53.84
N ILE A 109 -26.36 47.35 54.46
CA ILE A 109 -25.89 46.04 54.91
C ILE A 109 -26.62 45.74 56.21
N GLY A 110 -27.87 45.31 56.09
CA GLY A 110 -28.49 44.51 57.13
C GLY A 110 -27.63 43.28 57.36
N ASP A 111 -27.52 42.89 58.63
CA ASP A 111 -26.64 41.90 59.25
C ASP A 111 -26.84 40.44 58.77
N GLU A 112 -27.09 40.22 57.46
CA GLU A 112 -27.31 38.91 56.84
C GLU A 112 -26.25 38.54 55.79
N THR A 113 -25.28 39.41 55.50
CA THR A 113 -24.23 39.12 54.50
C THR A 113 -23.17 38.12 54.97
N GLN A 114 -23.20 37.68 56.22
CA GLN A 114 -22.28 36.65 56.75
C GLN A 114 -22.88 35.23 56.82
N THR A 115 -24.16 35.03 56.49
CA THR A 115 -24.79 33.69 56.59
C THR A 115 -24.84 32.92 55.27
N ARG A 116 -24.61 33.56 54.12
CA ARG A 116 -24.66 32.92 52.79
C ARG A 116 -23.28 32.46 52.32
N SER A 117 -23.20 31.23 51.82
CA SER A 117 -21.97 30.64 51.24
C SER A 117 -21.48 31.50 50.06
N PRO A 118 -20.15 31.60 49.80
CA PRO A 118 -19.61 32.33 48.65
C PRO A 118 -20.28 31.95 47.32
N GLU A 119 -20.53 30.65 47.09
CA GLU A 119 -21.19 30.13 45.90
C GLU A 119 -22.66 30.59 45.77
N GLN A 120 -23.34 30.79 46.90
CA GLN A 120 -24.72 31.30 46.90
C GLN A 120 -24.76 32.78 46.52
N ARG A 121 -23.72 33.54 46.85
CA ARG A 121 -23.60 34.96 46.46
C ARG A 121 -23.33 35.11 44.97
N GLU A 122 -22.51 34.21 44.42
CA GLU A 122 -22.21 34.14 42.98
C GLU A 122 -23.45 33.75 42.17
N THR A 123 -24.21 32.76 42.64
CA THR A 123 -25.48 32.36 42.01
C THR A 123 -26.57 33.43 42.14
N ASP A 124 -26.70 34.09 43.31
CA ASP A 124 -27.61 35.23 43.51
C ASP A 124 -27.25 36.41 42.56
N PHE A 125 -25.95 36.65 42.33
CA PHE A 125 -25.46 37.67 41.40
C PHE A 125 -25.83 37.33 39.94
N ILE A 126 -25.59 36.10 39.49
CA ILE A 126 -25.98 35.64 38.15
C ILE A 126 -27.52 35.65 37.99
N ALA A 127 -28.27 35.26 39.02
CA ALA A 127 -29.73 35.31 39.02
C ALA A 127 -30.25 36.75 38.88
N MET A 128 -29.63 37.71 39.57
CA MET A 128 -29.93 39.13 39.41
C MET A 128 -29.67 39.61 37.96
N LEU A 129 -28.55 39.22 37.34
CA LEU A 129 -28.26 39.58 35.94
C LEU A 129 -29.33 39.05 34.97
N ASN A 130 -29.83 37.83 35.20
CA ASN A 130 -30.93 37.24 34.47
C ASN A 130 -32.26 37.98 34.69
N GLU A 131 -32.62 38.26 35.95
CA GLU A 131 -33.89 38.93 36.30
C GLU A 131 -33.98 40.35 35.74
N ARG A 132 -32.84 41.06 35.66
CA ARG A 132 -32.76 42.41 35.09
C ARG A 132 -32.63 42.42 33.57
N ASN A 133 -32.59 41.25 32.90
CA ASN A 133 -32.45 41.11 31.45
C ASN A 133 -31.33 41.98 30.87
N ILE A 134 -30.16 41.96 31.50
CA ILE A 134 -29.03 42.76 31.03
C ILE A 134 -28.55 42.18 29.71
N ASP A 135 -28.48 43.04 28.69
CA ASP A 135 -28.03 42.66 27.35
C ASP A 135 -26.57 42.13 27.45
N PRO A 136 -26.32 40.86 27.07
CA PRO A 136 -24.99 40.27 27.08
C PRO A 136 -23.95 41.01 26.23
N LYS A 137 -24.35 41.94 25.37
CA LYS A 137 -23.43 42.75 24.54
C LYS A 137 -22.92 44.00 25.24
N LEU A 138 -23.47 44.36 26.41
CA LEU A 138 -23.06 45.57 27.12
C LEU A 138 -21.68 45.40 27.79
N PRO A 139 -20.83 46.44 27.75
CA PRO A 139 -19.58 46.42 28.51
C PRO A 139 -19.88 46.48 30.02
N PHE A 140 -19.03 45.83 30.82
CA PHE A 140 -19.22 45.68 32.26
C PHE A 140 -19.49 47.02 32.99
N THR A 141 -18.83 48.11 32.61
CA THR A 141 -19.05 49.45 33.18
C THR A 141 -20.47 49.97 33.03
N LYS A 142 -21.10 49.74 31.88
CA LYS A 142 -22.49 50.15 31.63
C LYS A 142 -23.46 49.20 32.35
N ALA A 143 -23.15 47.90 32.38
CA ALA A 143 -23.93 46.92 33.13
C ALA A 143 -23.95 47.23 34.64
N ILE A 144 -22.81 47.61 35.23
CA ILE A 144 -22.70 48.03 36.64
C ILE A 144 -23.65 49.17 36.97
N SER A 145 -23.72 50.19 36.10
CA SER A 145 -24.59 51.35 36.35
C SER A 145 -26.08 51.00 36.49
N LEU A 146 -26.50 49.86 35.93
CA LEU A 146 -27.87 49.37 35.97
C LEU A 146 -28.14 48.45 37.18
N ILE A 147 -27.10 47.82 37.74
CA ILE A 147 -27.22 46.83 38.84
C ILE A 147 -26.75 47.36 40.19
N ILE A 148 -26.10 48.53 40.24
CA ILE A 148 -25.54 49.11 41.47
C ILE A 148 -26.61 49.41 42.54
N GLN A 149 -27.87 49.55 42.14
CA GLN A 149 -29.01 49.80 43.02
C GLN A 149 -29.49 48.53 43.75
N ASP A 150 -29.15 47.33 43.26
CA ASP A 150 -29.59 46.09 43.88
C ASP A 150 -28.66 45.69 45.03
N SER A 151 -29.25 45.33 46.17
CA SER A 151 -28.50 44.86 47.35
C SER A 151 -27.64 43.63 47.03
N ARG A 152 -28.09 42.78 46.10
CA ARG A 152 -27.37 41.56 45.66
C ARG A 152 -26.05 41.85 44.94
N TYR A 153 -25.89 43.05 44.36
CA TYR A 153 -24.63 43.48 43.72
C TYR A 153 -23.50 43.65 44.73
N TRP A 154 -23.83 44.15 45.92
CA TRP A 154 -22.87 44.44 46.98
C TRP A 154 -22.49 43.19 47.81
N ASN A 155 -23.21 42.08 47.63
CA ASN A 155 -22.90 40.80 48.29
C ASN A 155 -21.61 40.15 47.76
N VAL A 156 -21.18 40.49 46.54
CA VAL A 156 -19.89 40.07 45.98
C VAL A 156 -18.89 41.20 46.19
N GLU A 157 -18.04 41.07 47.21
CA GLU A 157 -17.16 42.15 47.67
C GLU A 157 -16.05 42.48 46.65
N ASP A 158 -15.53 41.48 45.94
CA ASP A 158 -14.43 41.65 45.00
C ASP A 158 -14.91 42.11 43.61
N SER A 159 -14.31 43.19 43.10
CA SER A 159 -14.63 43.79 41.79
C SER A 159 -14.17 42.89 40.63
N LEU A 160 -13.04 42.19 40.80
CA LEU A 160 -12.53 41.27 39.78
C LEU A 160 -13.48 40.08 39.62
N LYS A 161 -13.91 39.50 40.75
CA LYS A 161 -14.89 38.41 40.73
C LYS A 161 -16.23 38.83 40.13
N ARG A 162 -16.69 40.07 40.35
CA ARG A 162 -17.90 40.58 39.69
C ARG A 162 -17.76 40.65 38.16
N ASN A 163 -16.58 41.04 37.66
CA ASN A 163 -16.29 41.04 36.23
C ASN A 163 -16.24 39.60 35.67
N ASP A 164 -15.56 38.68 36.36
CA ASP A 164 -15.46 37.27 35.96
C ASP A 164 -16.84 36.58 35.92
N LEU A 165 -17.70 36.86 36.91
CA LEU A 165 -19.08 36.37 36.95
C LEU A 165 -19.94 36.98 35.83
N TYR A 166 -19.74 38.27 35.50
CA TYR A 166 -20.43 38.91 34.39
C TYR A 166 -19.98 38.32 33.03
N GLN A 167 -18.68 38.09 32.83
CA GLN A 167 -18.17 37.42 31.63
C GLN A 167 -18.70 35.98 31.53
N SER A 168 -18.72 35.25 32.64
CA SER A 168 -19.31 33.90 32.71
C SER A 168 -20.80 33.91 32.37
N TYR A 169 -21.54 34.94 32.80
CA TYR A 169 -22.93 35.15 32.43
C TYR A 169 -23.09 35.47 30.93
N GLN A 170 -22.25 36.33 30.36
CA GLN A 170 -22.26 36.66 28.93
C GLN A 170 -22.05 35.39 28.08
N VAL A 171 -21.05 34.58 28.43
CA VAL A 171 -20.76 33.31 27.74
C VAL A 171 -21.94 32.34 27.92
N SER A 172 -22.47 32.19 29.12
CA SER A 172 -23.60 31.28 29.39
C SER A 172 -24.85 31.68 28.60
N LYS A 173 -25.17 32.98 28.51
CA LYS A 173 -26.30 33.47 27.71
C LYS A 173 -26.10 33.30 26.22
N GLN A 174 -24.88 33.52 25.71
CA GLN A 174 -24.56 33.26 24.31
C GLN A 174 -24.68 31.76 23.99
N GLN A 175 -24.21 30.88 24.89
CA GLN A 175 -24.35 29.43 24.75
C GLN A 175 -25.82 28.98 24.79
N GLU A 176 -26.64 29.55 25.68
CA GLU A 176 -28.08 29.25 25.74
C GLU A 176 -28.80 29.60 24.43
N VAL A 177 -28.59 30.82 23.91
CA VAL A 177 -29.18 31.26 22.63
C VAL A 177 -28.70 30.39 21.47
N PHE A 178 -27.40 30.05 21.44
CA PHE A 178 -26.84 29.17 20.42
C PHE A 178 -27.43 27.76 20.50
N LYS A 179 -27.60 27.23 21.71
CA LYS A 179 -28.20 25.92 21.95
C LYS A 179 -29.68 25.91 21.55
N GLU A 180 -30.46 26.92 21.91
CA GLU A 180 -31.86 27.04 21.48
C GLU A 180 -31.98 27.09 19.94
N GLN A 181 -31.08 27.81 19.28
CA GLN A 181 -31.02 27.84 17.81
C GLN A 181 -30.68 26.46 17.23
N GLN A 182 -29.71 25.74 17.80
CA GLN A 182 -29.40 24.38 17.39
C GLN A 182 -30.56 23.41 17.63
N ASP A 183 -31.21 23.48 18.78
CA ASP A 183 -32.35 22.64 19.14
C ASP A 183 -33.54 22.92 18.20
N ALA A 184 -33.77 24.18 17.83
CA ALA A 184 -34.76 24.56 16.83
C ALA A 184 -34.42 24.04 15.43
N GLU A 185 -33.16 24.16 14.98
CA GLU A 185 -32.69 23.59 13.71
C GLU A 185 -32.78 22.07 13.69
N GLN A 186 -32.42 21.39 14.79
CA GLN A 186 -32.52 19.94 14.91
C GLN A 186 -33.97 19.47 14.90
N SER A 187 -34.86 20.18 15.61
CA SER A 187 -36.30 19.91 15.60
C SER A 187 -36.89 20.08 14.19
N PHE A 188 -36.49 21.15 13.49
CA PHE A 188 -36.86 21.37 12.09
C PHE A 188 -36.33 20.24 11.20
N LYS A 189 -35.05 19.87 11.31
CA LYS A 189 -34.43 18.77 10.57
C LYS A 189 -35.18 17.45 10.78
N ASN A 190 -35.44 17.09 12.02
CA ASN A 190 -36.14 15.83 12.35
C ASN A 190 -37.56 15.81 11.82
N THR A 191 -38.27 16.94 11.90
CA THR A 191 -39.63 17.07 11.34
C THR A 191 -39.61 17.00 9.82
N PHE A 192 -38.65 17.68 9.17
CA PHE A 192 -38.47 17.66 7.73
C PHE A 192 -38.16 16.26 7.21
N LEU A 193 -37.23 15.54 7.84
CA LEU A 193 -36.89 14.16 7.48
C LEU A 193 -38.07 13.20 7.66
N LYS A 194 -38.88 13.37 8.72
CA LYS A 194 -40.11 12.58 8.91
C LYS A 194 -41.10 12.79 7.76
N VAL A 195 -41.30 14.03 7.34
CA VAL A 195 -42.17 14.31 6.18
C VAL A 195 -41.61 13.65 4.93
N LEU A 196 -40.30 13.75 4.66
CA LEU A 196 -39.70 13.04 3.52
C LEU A 196 -39.91 11.52 3.60
N SER A 197 -39.80 10.93 4.80
CA SER A 197 -40.01 9.49 4.99
C SER A 197 -41.45 9.03 4.74
N ASN A 198 -42.43 9.93 4.85
CA ASN A 198 -43.83 9.61 4.55
C ASN A 198 -44.10 9.45 3.05
N TYR A 199 -43.21 9.96 2.18
CA TYR A 199 -43.36 9.90 0.73
C TYR A 199 -42.53 8.75 0.12
N PRO A 200 -43.13 7.58 -0.19
CA PRO A 200 -42.42 6.43 -0.74
C PRO A 200 -41.91 6.66 -2.18
N GLU A 201 -42.38 7.71 -2.84
CA GLU A 201 -41.93 8.15 -4.17
C GLU A 201 -40.50 8.72 -4.13
N ILE A 202 -40.04 9.15 -2.96
CA ILE A 202 -38.67 9.64 -2.76
C ILE A 202 -37.72 8.45 -2.72
N LYS A 203 -37.06 8.18 -3.85
CA LYS A 203 -35.97 7.20 -3.98
C LYS A 203 -34.60 7.88 -3.86
N TYR A 204 -33.57 7.08 -3.65
CA TYR A 204 -32.18 7.55 -3.56
C TYR A 204 -31.70 8.35 -4.80
N TYR A 205 -32.29 8.12 -5.98
CA TYR A 205 -31.96 8.82 -7.23
C TYR A 205 -32.89 10.01 -7.53
N THR A 206 -33.80 10.36 -6.62
CA THR A 206 -34.74 11.46 -6.85
C THR A 206 -34.04 12.81 -6.82
N ARG A 207 -34.52 13.74 -7.64
CA ARG A 207 -33.96 15.09 -7.74
C ARG A 207 -34.75 16.05 -6.87
N TRP A 208 -34.06 17.08 -6.34
CA TRP A 208 -34.66 18.11 -5.50
C TRP A 208 -35.90 18.76 -6.13
N LYS A 209 -35.88 19.06 -7.45
CA LYS A 209 -37.03 19.68 -8.14
C LYS A 209 -38.30 18.82 -8.10
N THR A 210 -38.15 17.49 -8.16
CA THR A 210 -39.28 16.56 -8.09
C THR A 210 -39.79 16.46 -6.66
N CYS A 211 -38.87 16.32 -5.69
CA CYS A 211 -39.21 16.28 -4.28
C CYS A 211 -39.89 17.57 -3.81
N SER A 212 -39.32 18.73 -4.15
CA SER A 212 -39.87 20.06 -3.86
C SER A 212 -41.33 20.16 -4.30
N ARG A 213 -41.68 19.71 -5.51
CA ARG A 213 -43.08 19.71 -5.98
C ARG A 213 -44.03 18.87 -5.14
N LEU A 214 -43.55 17.77 -4.57
CA LEU A 214 -44.35 16.88 -3.73
C LEU A 214 -44.56 17.45 -2.32
N ILE A 215 -43.60 18.22 -1.81
CA ILE A 215 -43.65 18.77 -0.46
C ILE A 215 -44.14 20.23 -0.40
N ILE A 216 -44.47 20.87 -1.53
CA ILE A 216 -44.95 22.27 -1.56
C ILE A 216 -46.18 22.47 -0.66
N ASP A 217 -47.05 21.48 -0.60
CA ASP A 217 -48.32 21.56 0.15
C ASP A 217 -48.13 21.37 1.66
N GLU A 218 -46.92 21.01 2.11
CA GLU A 218 -46.64 20.77 3.53
C GLU A 218 -46.32 22.07 4.28
N PRO A 219 -46.85 22.27 5.51
CA PRO A 219 -46.64 23.50 6.28
C PRO A 219 -45.16 23.75 6.61
N ILE A 220 -44.38 22.67 6.75
CA ILE A 220 -42.94 22.73 6.99
C ILE A 220 -42.16 23.26 5.79
N TYR A 221 -42.74 23.21 4.58
CA TYR A 221 -42.09 23.72 3.38
C TYR A 221 -42.06 25.24 3.33
N SER A 222 -43.01 25.93 3.98
CA SER A 222 -42.95 27.38 4.13
C SER A 222 -41.88 27.82 5.13
N LEU A 223 -41.41 26.92 6.01
CA LEU A 223 -40.50 27.24 7.09
C LEU A 223 -39.03 26.99 6.69
N GLY A 224 -38.12 27.91 7.02
CA GLY A 224 -36.68 27.78 6.76
C GLY A 224 -36.26 28.17 5.34
N SER A 225 -34.94 28.31 5.15
CA SER A 225 -34.33 28.71 3.87
C SER A 225 -34.30 27.57 2.85
N GLU A 226 -34.39 27.89 1.56
CA GLU A 226 -34.31 26.89 0.48
C GLU A 226 -32.97 26.14 0.48
N LYS A 227 -31.88 26.84 0.81
CA LYS A 227 -30.53 26.26 0.94
C LYS A 227 -30.49 25.17 2.03
N LEU A 228 -31.12 25.42 3.18
CA LEU A 228 -31.19 24.44 4.27
C LEU A 228 -32.01 23.21 3.85
N LYS A 229 -33.18 23.42 3.24
CA LYS A 229 -34.05 22.32 2.77
C LYS A 229 -33.35 21.42 1.75
N ARG A 230 -32.66 22.03 0.78
CA ARG A 230 -31.88 21.30 -0.21
C ARG A 230 -30.78 20.46 0.44
N ARG A 231 -30.04 21.02 1.40
CA ARG A 231 -29.01 20.28 2.16
C ARG A 231 -29.62 19.09 2.91
N LEU A 232 -30.75 19.28 3.59
CA LEU A 232 -31.44 18.20 4.32
C LEU A 232 -31.95 17.10 3.39
N PHE A 233 -32.42 17.45 2.20
CA PHE A 233 -32.82 16.48 1.18
C PHE A 233 -31.62 15.72 0.60
N GLU A 234 -30.51 16.41 0.33
CA GLU A 234 -29.27 15.78 -0.12
C GLU A 234 -28.73 14.81 0.95
N GLU A 235 -28.82 15.17 2.24
CA GLU A 235 -28.51 14.28 3.35
C GLU A 235 -29.45 13.05 3.37
N TYR A 236 -30.77 13.25 3.23
CA TYR A 236 -31.74 12.15 3.20
C TYR A 236 -31.53 11.20 2.02
N THR A 237 -31.37 11.74 0.81
CA THR A 237 -31.13 10.93 -0.39
C THR A 237 -29.78 10.21 -0.34
N SER A 238 -28.76 10.83 0.24
CA SER A 238 -27.48 10.18 0.52
C SER A 238 -27.65 9.01 1.50
N SER A 239 -28.40 9.20 2.59
CA SER A 239 -28.68 8.11 3.54
C SER A 239 -29.46 6.96 2.89
N LEU A 240 -30.42 7.24 2.01
CA LEU A 240 -31.12 6.22 1.24
C LEU A 240 -30.20 5.49 0.26
N ARG A 241 -29.25 6.21 -0.35
CA ARG A 241 -28.26 5.62 -1.26
C ARG A 241 -27.32 4.69 -0.50
N GLU A 242 -26.79 5.14 0.64
CA GLU A 242 -25.93 4.34 1.51
C GLU A 242 -26.64 3.09 2.02
N GLU A 243 -27.91 3.20 2.43
CA GLU A 243 -28.70 2.06 2.88
C GLU A 243 -28.95 1.07 1.75
N HIS A 244 -29.32 1.53 0.54
CA HIS A 244 -29.47 0.67 -0.62
C HIS A 244 -28.15 -0.02 -0.99
N GLU A 245 -27.06 0.73 -1.04
CA GLU A 245 -25.72 0.19 -1.33
C GLU A 245 -25.33 -0.87 -0.28
N ARG A 246 -25.56 -0.58 1.01
CA ARG A 246 -25.34 -1.53 2.10
C ARG A 246 -26.13 -2.82 1.92
N GLN A 247 -27.43 -2.73 1.64
CA GLN A 247 -28.27 -3.92 1.40
C GLN A 247 -27.78 -4.72 0.19
N THR A 248 -27.44 -4.06 -0.91
CA THR A 248 -26.89 -4.76 -2.09
C THR A 248 -25.54 -5.40 -1.81
N ASN A 249 -24.67 -4.74 -1.04
CA ASN A 249 -23.36 -5.26 -0.68
C ASN A 249 -23.46 -6.41 0.33
N GLU A 250 -24.40 -6.36 1.26
CA GLU A 250 -24.67 -7.45 2.20
C GLU A 250 -25.17 -8.71 1.48
N LEU A 251 -26.13 -8.56 0.55
CA LEU A 251 -26.58 -9.66 -0.29
C LEU A 251 -25.43 -10.26 -1.11
N LYS A 252 -24.65 -9.40 -1.80
CA LYS A 252 -23.46 -9.85 -2.53
C LYS A 252 -22.44 -10.54 -1.64
N SER A 253 -22.21 -10.04 -0.43
CA SER A 253 -21.24 -10.62 0.49
C SER A 253 -21.67 -12.00 0.98
N ASN A 254 -22.96 -12.16 1.27
CA ASN A 254 -23.53 -13.45 1.65
C ASN A 254 -23.44 -14.44 0.49
N GLU A 255 -23.84 -14.04 -0.71
CA GLU A 255 -23.72 -14.89 -1.90
C GLU A 255 -22.25 -15.24 -2.23
N LEU A 256 -21.31 -14.32 -2.01
CA LEU A 256 -19.88 -14.56 -2.19
C LEU A 256 -19.37 -15.62 -1.22
N GLN A 257 -19.86 -15.59 0.02
CA GLN A 257 -19.52 -16.60 1.02
C GLN A 257 -20.11 -17.97 0.64
N ASP A 258 -21.37 -18.00 0.21
CA ASP A 258 -22.02 -19.23 -0.25
C ASP A 258 -21.31 -19.79 -1.48
N LEU A 259 -20.93 -18.95 -2.44
CA LEU A 259 -20.12 -19.32 -3.60
C LEU A 259 -18.80 -19.95 -3.16
N LYS A 260 -18.08 -19.36 -2.21
CA LYS A 260 -16.82 -19.94 -1.68
C LYS A 260 -17.04 -21.31 -1.05
N THR A 261 -18.11 -21.49 -0.27
CA THR A 261 -18.42 -22.80 0.32
C THR A 261 -18.80 -23.84 -0.73
N TYR A 262 -19.55 -23.42 -1.75
CA TYR A 262 -19.91 -24.27 -2.89
C TYR A 262 -18.67 -24.68 -3.69
N LEU A 263 -17.80 -23.73 -4.04
CA LEU A 263 -16.55 -24.02 -4.75
C LEU A 263 -15.67 -24.96 -3.93
N LYS A 264 -15.44 -24.69 -2.65
CA LYS A 264 -14.62 -25.56 -1.80
C LYS A 264 -15.09 -27.03 -1.75
N SER A 265 -16.41 -27.25 -1.85
CA SER A 265 -16.98 -28.61 -1.82
C SER A 265 -17.11 -29.26 -3.20
N SER A 266 -17.34 -28.46 -4.24
CA SER A 266 -17.65 -28.94 -5.58
C SER A 266 -16.44 -28.93 -6.53
N LEU A 267 -15.37 -28.22 -6.20
CA LEU A 267 -14.27 -27.97 -7.12
C LEU A 267 -13.22 -29.08 -7.04
N THR A 268 -13.01 -29.76 -8.17
CA THR A 268 -11.86 -30.64 -8.41
C THR A 268 -10.86 -29.90 -9.31
N ILE A 269 -9.55 -30.13 -9.17
CA ILE A 269 -8.48 -29.43 -9.91
C ILE A 269 -8.65 -29.48 -11.45
N GLU A 270 -9.36 -30.49 -11.96
CA GLU A 270 -9.64 -30.64 -13.39
C GLU A 270 -10.81 -29.78 -13.89
N SER A 271 -11.57 -29.17 -12.98
CA SER A 271 -12.78 -28.43 -13.34
C SER A 271 -12.40 -27.12 -14.02
N LYS A 272 -12.84 -26.90 -15.25
CA LYS A 272 -12.54 -25.67 -15.99
C LYS A 272 -13.62 -24.63 -15.71
N TRP A 273 -13.22 -23.35 -15.69
CA TRP A 273 -14.13 -22.22 -15.53
C TRP A 273 -15.33 -22.28 -16.48
N LYS A 274 -15.13 -22.68 -17.75
CA LYS A 274 -16.19 -22.77 -18.76
C LYS A 274 -17.32 -23.73 -18.39
N ASP A 275 -17.02 -24.78 -17.65
CA ASP A 275 -18.00 -25.82 -17.28
C ASP A 275 -18.81 -25.40 -16.05
N ILE A 276 -18.21 -24.56 -15.20
CA ILE A 276 -18.78 -24.12 -13.92
C ILE A 276 -19.48 -22.77 -14.05
N SER A 277 -19.02 -21.88 -14.94
CA SER A 277 -19.52 -20.51 -15.06
C SER A 277 -21.02 -20.43 -15.34
N GLY A 278 -21.56 -21.34 -16.16
CA GLY A 278 -23.01 -21.42 -16.43
C GLY A 278 -23.82 -21.76 -15.17
N GLN A 279 -23.33 -22.70 -14.36
CA GLN A 279 -23.99 -23.09 -13.10
C GLN A 279 -23.89 -22.00 -12.04
N LEU A 280 -22.77 -21.25 -12.01
CA LEU A 280 -22.59 -20.15 -11.08
C LEU A 280 -23.46 -18.95 -11.45
N MET A 281 -23.59 -18.63 -12.74
CA MET A 281 -24.44 -17.55 -13.21
C MET A 281 -25.92 -17.80 -12.92
N GLU A 282 -26.38 -19.06 -13.00
CA GLU A 282 -27.76 -19.43 -12.66
C GLU A 282 -28.03 -19.41 -11.15
N LYS A 283 -27.07 -19.85 -10.33
CA LYS A 283 -27.21 -19.93 -8.87
C LYS A 283 -27.00 -18.59 -8.15
N PHE A 284 -26.18 -17.70 -8.73
CA PHE A 284 -25.74 -16.46 -8.09
C PHE A 284 -25.94 -15.25 -9.02
N PRO A 285 -27.18 -14.77 -9.18
CA PRO A 285 -27.52 -13.72 -10.14
C PRO A 285 -27.06 -12.32 -9.72
N HIS A 286 -26.83 -12.04 -8.43
CA HIS A 286 -26.43 -10.70 -7.97
C HIS A 286 -24.91 -10.46 -8.01
N LEU A 287 -24.12 -11.53 -8.19
CA LEU A 287 -22.67 -11.48 -8.36
C LEU A 287 -22.30 -11.24 -9.83
N SER A 288 -21.38 -10.32 -10.05
CA SER A 288 -20.79 -10.08 -11.37
C SER A 288 -19.94 -11.27 -11.81
N SER A 289 -19.90 -11.56 -13.11
CA SER A 289 -19.02 -12.61 -13.66
C SER A 289 -17.54 -12.39 -13.29
N MET A 290 -17.12 -11.13 -13.09
CA MET A 290 -15.77 -10.79 -12.61
C MET A 290 -15.54 -11.24 -11.17
N GLU A 291 -16.53 -11.04 -10.29
CA GLU A 291 -16.46 -11.43 -8.87
C GLU A 291 -16.49 -12.96 -8.73
N GLN A 292 -17.32 -13.63 -9.52
CA GLN A 292 -17.37 -15.09 -9.58
C GLN A 292 -16.06 -15.68 -10.09
N LEU A 293 -15.47 -15.10 -11.14
CA LEU A 293 -14.18 -15.53 -11.68
C LEU A 293 -13.05 -15.31 -10.67
N GLY A 294 -13.01 -14.16 -10.00
CA GLY A 294 -12.02 -13.88 -8.97
C GLY A 294 -12.10 -14.87 -7.81
N CYS A 295 -13.31 -15.25 -7.37
CA CYS A 295 -13.46 -16.30 -6.35
C CYS A 295 -13.01 -17.68 -6.82
N TYR A 296 -13.33 -18.04 -8.07
CA TYR A 296 -12.88 -19.29 -8.66
C TYR A 296 -11.35 -19.34 -8.79
N GLU A 297 -10.71 -18.28 -9.28
CA GLU A 297 -9.26 -18.20 -9.41
C GLU A 297 -8.59 -18.30 -8.05
N GLN A 298 -9.10 -17.57 -7.05
CA GLN A 298 -8.60 -17.63 -5.68
C GLN A 298 -8.73 -19.04 -5.09
N GLU A 299 -9.86 -19.71 -5.26
CA GLU A 299 -10.07 -21.06 -4.71
C GLU A 299 -9.24 -22.11 -5.47
N MET A 300 -9.10 -21.97 -6.79
CA MET A 300 -8.22 -22.83 -7.58
C MET A 300 -6.76 -22.69 -7.17
N ASP A 301 -6.28 -21.47 -6.98
CA ASP A 301 -4.93 -21.21 -6.48
C ASP A 301 -4.71 -21.86 -5.11
N LEU A 302 -5.71 -21.82 -4.22
CA LEU A 302 -5.64 -22.50 -2.93
C LEU A 302 -5.55 -24.02 -3.10
N HIS A 303 -6.35 -24.62 -3.96
CA HIS A 303 -6.29 -26.06 -4.24
C HIS A 303 -4.95 -26.48 -4.85
N VAL A 304 -4.42 -25.72 -5.81
CA VAL A 304 -3.10 -25.95 -6.41
C VAL A 304 -2.00 -25.86 -5.34
N LYS A 305 -2.05 -24.83 -4.49
CA LYS A 305 -1.10 -24.69 -3.37
C LYS A 305 -1.17 -25.86 -2.39
N GLN A 306 -2.37 -26.35 -2.07
CA GLN A 306 -2.55 -27.52 -1.20
C GLN A 306 -1.96 -28.79 -1.82
N LEU A 307 -2.17 -29.01 -3.12
CA LEU A 307 -1.55 -30.12 -3.83
C LEU A 307 -0.03 -30.02 -3.85
N ASP A 308 0.52 -28.85 -4.18
CA ASP A 308 1.97 -28.64 -4.19
C ASP A 308 2.58 -28.92 -2.81
N GLN A 309 1.91 -28.51 -1.74
CA GLN A 309 2.33 -28.83 -0.38
C GLN A 309 2.28 -30.34 -0.12
N ALA A 310 1.22 -31.03 -0.54
CA ALA A 310 1.11 -32.48 -0.42
C ALA A 310 2.18 -33.22 -1.22
N ILE A 311 2.49 -32.77 -2.45
CA ILE A 311 3.57 -33.31 -3.29
C ILE A 311 4.92 -33.09 -2.61
N LYS A 312 5.22 -31.88 -2.13
CA LYS A 312 6.47 -31.56 -1.41
C LYS A 312 6.63 -32.40 -0.14
N LEU A 313 5.54 -32.62 0.61
CA LEU A 313 5.56 -33.46 1.79
C LEU A 313 5.85 -34.92 1.43
N ASN A 314 5.18 -35.46 0.41
CA ASN A 314 5.44 -36.81 -0.09
C ASN A 314 6.89 -36.97 -0.60
N GLN A 315 7.42 -35.97 -1.31
CA GLN A 315 8.83 -35.94 -1.72
C GLN A 315 9.78 -35.98 -0.51
N LYS A 316 9.50 -35.23 0.55
CA LYS A 316 10.31 -35.25 1.79
C LYS A 316 10.27 -36.61 2.49
N LEU A 317 9.09 -37.23 2.57
CA LEU A 317 8.94 -38.56 3.18
C LEU A 317 9.69 -39.63 2.38
N ASN A 318 9.63 -39.55 1.05
CA ASN A 318 10.29 -40.51 0.17
C ASN A 318 11.78 -40.23 -0.01
N TYR A 319 12.29 -39.03 0.29
CA TYR A 319 13.68 -38.64 0.08
C TYR A 319 14.71 -39.66 0.59
N ARG A 320 14.52 -40.21 1.79
CA ARG A 320 15.46 -41.21 2.36
C ARG A 320 15.43 -42.51 1.56
N LYS A 321 14.25 -42.99 1.21
CA LYS A 321 14.06 -44.21 0.40
C LYS A 321 14.59 -43.99 -1.02
N ASP A 322 14.32 -42.85 -1.62
CA ASP A 322 14.79 -42.46 -2.95
C ASP A 322 16.31 -42.31 -3.00
N ARG A 323 16.94 -41.83 -1.91
CA ARG A 323 18.40 -41.81 -1.81
C ARG A 323 18.99 -43.21 -1.66
N GLN A 324 18.43 -44.04 -0.78
CA GLN A 324 18.88 -45.42 -0.61
C GLN A 324 18.77 -46.22 -1.91
N ALA A 325 17.67 -46.04 -2.64
CA ALA A 325 17.45 -46.58 -3.97
C ALA A 325 18.57 -46.22 -4.95
N ARG A 326 18.86 -44.92 -5.03
CA ARG A 326 19.88 -44.38 -5.94
C ARG A 326 21.27 -44.86 -5.58
N ASP A 327 21.63 -44.86 -4.29
CA ASP A 327 22.94 -45.32 -3.83
C ASP A 327 23.11 -46.83 -4.06
N SER A 328 22.05 -47.63 -3.82
CA SER A 328 22.03 -49.07 -4.12
C SER A 328 22.20 -49.34 -5.61
N PHE A 329 21.45 -48.62 -6.46
CA PHE A 329 21.53 -48.74 -7.91
C PHE A 329 22.90 -48.32 -8.45
N LYS A 330 23.44 -47.17 -8.01
CA LYS A 330 24.80 -46.72 -8.37
C LYS A 330 25.86 -47.76 -8.02
N LYS A 331 25.75 -48.36 -6.83
CA LYS A 331 26.66 -49.42 -6.38
C LYS A 331 26.55 -50.66 -7.28
N ALA A 332 25.32 -51.14 -7.54
CA ALA A 332 25.08 -52.31 -8.38
C ALA A 332 25.63 -52.12 -9.81
N ILE A 333 25.43 -50.94 -10.39
CA ILE A 333 25.96 -50.62 -11.71
C ILE A 333 27.47 -50.51 -11.68
N SER A 334 28.06 -49.81 -10.71
CA SER A 334 29.52 -49.64 -10.66
C SER A 334 30.26 -50.98 -10.63
N LEU A 335 29.65 -52.01 -10.03
CA LEU A 335 30.16 -53.38 -10.04
C LEU A 335 30.01 -54.01 -11.44
N LYS A 336 28.81 -53.96 -12.02
CA LYS A 336 28.54 -54.47 -13.37
C LYS A 336 29.39 -53.80 -14.46
N LEU A 337 29.60 -52.49 -14.38
CA LEU A 337 30.34 -51.73 -15.38
C LEU A 337 31.84 -52.07 -15.37
N LYS A 338 32.40 -52.34 -14.18
CA LYS A 338 33.78 -52.87 -14.03
C LYS A 338 33.95 -54.23 -14.69
N GLU A 339 32.90 -55.03 -14.79
CA GLU A 339 32.90 -56.30 -15.54
C GLU A 339 32.80 -56.06 -17.06
N ILE A 340 32.12 -54.98 -17.49
CA ILE A 340 31.79 -54.74 -18.90
C ILE A 340 32.88 -53.93 -19.64
N GLN A 341 33.70 -53.13 -18.95
CA GLN A 341 34.90 -52.41 -19.44
C GLN A 341 34.80 -51.81 -20.87
N ASN A 342 33.69 -51.16 -21.22
CA ASN A 342 33.46 -50.57 -22.54
C ASN A 342 32.99 -49.11 -22.45
N ALA A 343 33.82 -48.18 -22.91
CA ALA A 343 33.52 -46.74 -22.93
C ALA A 343 32.56 -46.30 -24.07
N ASN A 344 32.21 -47.20 -24.99
CA ASN A 344 31.27 -46.96 -26.11
C ASN A 344 29.92 -47.69 -25.94
N LEU A 345 29.59 -48.14 -24.72
CA LEU A 345 28.34 -48.86 -24.49
C LEU A 345 27.15 -47.95 -24.84
N THR A 346 26.17 -48.44 -25.61
CA THR A 346 24.94 -47.66 -25.84
C THR A 346 23.97 -47.85 -24.68
N TYR A 347 23.13 -46.85 -24.41
CA TYR A 347 22.13 -46.95 -23.34
C TYR A 347 21.15 -48.13 -23.54
N TYR A 348 20.86 -48.49 -24.79
CA TYR A 348 20.00 -49.64 -25.09
C TYR A 348 20.66 -50.98 -24.73
N GLU A 349 21.93 -51.17 -25.11
CA GLU A 349 22.71 -52.36 -24.72
C GLU A 349 22.90 -52.45 -23.21
N TYR A 350 23.03 -51.30 -22.56
CA TYR A 350 23.11 -51.16 -21.12
C TYR A 350 21.82 -51.58 -20.42
N ILE A 351 20.65 -51.05 -20.83
CA ILE A 351 19.34 -51.44 -20.27
C ILE A 351 19.12 -52.95 -20.35
N GLN A 352 19.46 -53.58 -21.47
CA GLN A 352 19.25 -55.02 -21.65
C GLN A 352 19.98 -55.87 -20.60
N GLN A 353 21.09 -55.36 -20.04
CA GLN A 353 21.91 -56.05 -19.05
C GLN A 353 21.51 -55.76 -17.59
N ILE A 354 20.72 -54.69 -17.36
CA ILE A 354 20.31 -54.25 -16.02
C ILE A 354 18.80 -54.37 -15.76
N LYS A 355 17.97 -54.59 -16.80
CA LYS A 355 16.50 -54.61 -16.69
C LYS A 355 15.95 -55.60 -15.66
N ASP A 356 16.66 -56.70 -15.45
CA ASP A 356 16.25 -57.78 -14.55
C ASP A 356 16.73 -57.58 -13.11
N LEU A 357 17.61 -56.61 -12.87
CA LEU A 357 18.14 -56.32 -11.54
C LEU A 357 17.04 -55.76 -10.63
N PRO A 358 16.91 -56.26 -9.38
CA PRO A 358 15.95 -55.73 -8.42
C PRO A 358 16.22 -54.25 -8.11
N GLU A 359 17.50 -53.84 -8.11
CA GLU A 359 17.93 -52.45 -7.89
C GLU A 359 17.48 -51.52 -9.02
N PHE A 360 17.39 -52.03 -10.26
CA PHE A 360 16.87 -51.27 -11.41
C PHE A 360 15.35 -51.08 -11.29
N LYS A 361 14.61 -52.12 -10.91
CA LYS A 361 13.16 -52.02 -10.68
C LYS A 361 12.83 -51.08 -9.52
N GLU A 362 13.69 -51.03 -8.51
CA GLU A 362 13.53 -50.16 -7.35
C GLU A 362 13.67 -48.67 -7.68
N ILE A 363 14.50 -48.29 -8.64
CA ILE A 363 14.72 -46.88 -8.99
C ILE A 363 13.65 -46.34 -9.95
N LEU A 364 12.90 -47.21 -10.64
CA LEU A 364 11.82 -46.79 -11.54
C LEU A 364 10.70 -46.06 -10.79
N GLY A 365 10.38 -44.85 -11.25
CA GLY A 365 9.32 -44.02 -10.66
C GLY A 365 9.70 -43.31 -9.37
N ARG A 366 10.97 -43.38 -8.93
CA ARG A 366 11.49 -42.59 -7.81
C ARG A 366 12.02 -41.25 -8.29
N ASN A 367 12.02 -40.25 -7.39
CA ASN A 367 12.44 -38.90 -7.74
C ASN A 367 13.97 -38.74 -7.68
N GLY A 368 14.55 -38.00 -8.64
CA GLY A 368 15.98 -37.68 -8.69
C GLY A 368 16.64 -38.14 -9.99
N SER A 369 17.95 -38.43 -9.93
CA SER A 369 18.73 -38.93 -11.07
C SER A 369 18.08 -40.18 -11.66
N SER A 370 17.64 -40.06 -12.90
CA SER A 370 17.06 -41.15 -13.67
C SER A 370 18.13 -42.20 -13.96
N PRO A 371 17.74 -43.47 -14.23
CA PRO A 371 18.69 -44.49 -14.66
C PRO A 371 19.54 -44.10 -15.88
N ILE A 372 19.04 -43.20 -16.73
CA ILE A 372 19.78 -42.59 -17.85
C ILE A 372 20.85 -41.61 -17.36
N ASP A 373 20.53 -40.75 -16.40
CA ASP A 373 21.47 -39.75 -15.85
C ASP A 373 22.64 -40.45 -15.16
N VAL A 374 22.34 -41.50 -14.38
CA VAL A 374 23.36 -42.32 -13.72
C VAL A 374 24.24 -43.03 -14.74
N PHE A 375 23.71 -43.44 -15.89
CA PHE A 375 24.48 -44.06 -16.95
C PHE A 375 25.46 -43.07 -17.59
N TRP A 376 25.00 -41.85 -17.92
CA TRP A 376 25.87 -40.83 -18.49
C TRP A 376 26.95 -40.38 -17.53
N ASP A 377 26.63 -40.14 -16.25
CA ASP A 377 27.62 -39.81 -15.21
C ASP A 377 28.74 -40.86 -15.15
N LEU A 378 28.39 -42.14 -15.26
CA LEU A 378 29.34 -43.24 -15.21
C LEU A 378 30.15 -43.36 -16.51
N LEU A 379 29.51 -43.23 -17.66
CA LEU A 379 30.21 -43.25 -18.96
C LEU A 379 31.20 -42.09 -19.08
N ASP A 380 30.80 -40.90 -18.64
CA ASP A 380 31.66 -39.71 -18.61
C ASP A 380 32.84 -39.89 -17.66
N SER A 381 32.64 -40.55 -16.51
CA SER A 381 33.74 -40.85 -15.58
C SER A 381 34.80 -41.79 -16.19
N GLU A 382 34.37 -42.81 -16.93
CA GLU A 382 35.26 -43.73 -17.64
C GLU A 382 35.97 -43.02 -18.81
N ASN A 383 35.22 -42.25 -19.61
CA ASN A 383 35.76 -41.45 -20.71
C ASN A 383 36.78 -40.41 -20.22
N TYR A 384 36.52 -39.77 -19.09
CA TYR A 384 37.46 -38.85 -18.46
C TYR A 384 38.73 -39.57 -18.03
N GLY A 385 38.62 -40.76 -17.43
CA GLY A 385 39.77 -41.61 -17.11
C GLY A 385 40.63 -41.92 -18.34
N LEU A 386 40.00 -42.28 -19.46
CA LEU A 386 40.67 -42.51 -20.73
C LEU A 386 41.35 -41.23 -21.27
N GLN A 387 40.69 -40.07 -21.20
CA GLN A 387 41.28 -38.79 -21.59
C GLN A 387 42.51 -38.42 -20.75
N GLN A 388 42.49 -38.68 -19.44
CA GLN A 388 43.64 -38.45 -18.57
C GLN A 388 44.82 -39.35 -18.96
N ILE A 389 44.57 -40.62 -19.24
CA ILE A 389 45.60 -41.55 -19.73
C ILE A 389 46.14 -41.07 -21.07
N LEU A 390 45.27 -40.65 -21.99
CA LEU A 390 45.68 -40.11 -23.29
C LEU A 390 46.61 -38.90 -23.17
N ILE A 391 46.27 -37.94 -22.30
CA ILE A 391 47.11 -36.75 -22.07
C ILE A 391 48.48 -37.17 -21.53
N GLN A 392 48.54 -38.11 -20.59
CA GLN A 392 49.80 -38.63 -20.06
C GLN A 392 50.63 -39.36 -21.13
N LEU A 393 49.98 -40.08 -22.04
CA LEU A 393 50.65 -40.76 -23.14
C LEU A 393 51.20 -39.78 -24.19
N LEU A 394 50.47 -38.70 -24.50
CA LEU A 394 50.91 -37.67 -25.46
C LEU A 394 52.15 -36.90 -24.98
N ILE A 395 52.38 -36.80 -23.67
CA ILE A 395 53.57 -36.15 -23.10
C ILE A 395 54.82 -37.03 -23.24
N LYS A 396 54.67 -38.36 -23.40
CA LYS A 396 55.81 -39.28 -23.43
C LYS A 396 56.47 -39.33 -24.82
N PRO A 397 57.79 -39.06 -24.93
CA PRO A 397 58.50 -39.02 -26.22
C PRO A 397 58.54 -40.38 -26.93
N GLU A 398 58.43 -41.47 -26.17
CA GLU A 398 58.40 -42.85 -26.69
C GLU A 398 57.14 -43.15 -27.51
N MET A 399 56.10 -42.32 -27.40
CA MET A 399 54.84 -42.48 -28.11
C MET A 399 54.87 -41.80 -29.50
N GLU A 400 55.88 -40.98 -29.81
CA GLU A 400 55.92 -40.12 -31.00
C GLU A 400 55.97 -40.91 -32.33
N ASN A 401 56.64 -42.07 -32.33
CA ASN A 401 56.82 -42.92 -33.53
C ASN A 401 55.82 -44.08 -33.67
N ILE A 402 54.83 -44.18 -32.77
CA ILE A 402 53.85 -45.27 -32.81
C ILE A 402 52.74 -44.93 -33.81
N SER A 403 52.61 -45.77 -34.85
CA SER A 403 51.55 -45.70 -35.87
C SER A 403 50.62 -46.92 -35.87
N ASP A 404 50.99 -48.00 -35.19
CA ASP A 404 50.28 -49.28 -35.23
C ASP A 404 49.60 -49.61 -33.89
N LEU A 405 48.40 -50.19 -33.97
CA LEU A 405 47.56 -50.52 -32.81
C LEU A 405 48.20 -51.55 -31.87
N GLU A 406 48.86 -52.57 -32.41
CA GLU A 406 49.57 -53.62 -31.65
C GLU A 406 50.75 -53.05 -30.86
N SER A 407 51.53 -52.18 -31.50
CA SER A 407 52.67 -51.49 -30.90
C SER A 407 52.21 -50.52 -29.80
N PHE A 408 51.07 -49.86 -29.99
CA PHE A 408 50.44 -49.00 -29.00
C PHE A 408 49.95 -49.78 -27.78
N LYS A 409 49.27 -50.93 -27.98
CA LYS A 409 48.81 -51.81 -26.91
C LYS A 409 49.95 -52.35 -26.05
N ARG A 410 51.04 -52.81 -26.68
CA ARG A 410 52.24 -53.26 -25.96
C ARG A 410 52.84 -52.15 -25.11
N LYS A 411 52.87 -50.93 -25.63
CA LYS A 411 53.44 -49.79 -24.91
C LYS A 411 52.56 -49.28 -23.77
N ILE A 412 51.24 -49.34 -23.91
CA ILE A 412 50.29 -49.09 -22.80
C ILE A 412 50.49 -50.12 -21.69
N ALA A 413 50.65 -51.40 -22.04
CA ALA A 413 50.90 -52.47 -21.08
C ALA A 413 52.26 -52.33 -20.37
N ASP A 414 53.32 -51.94 -21.10
CA ASP A 414 54.66 -51.67 -20.53
C ASP A 414 54.67 -50.48 -19.56
N LEU A 415 53.73 -49.54 -19.73
CA LEU A 415 53.57 -48.35 -18.89
C LEU A 415 52.62 -48.56 -17.69
N ASP A 416 52.20 -49.80 -17.46
CA ASP A 416 51.33 -50.26 -16.35
C ASP A 416 49.95 -49.56 -16.29
N TYR A 417 49.46 -49.08 -17.43
CA TYR A 417 48.08 -48.56 -17.51
C TYR A 417 47.10 -49.73 -17.64
N GLN A 418 46.25 -49.93 -16.62
CA GLN A 418 45.17 -50.93 -16.66
C GLN A 418 44.02 -50.48 -17.57
N VAL A 419 44.20 -50.61 -18.88
CA VAL A 419 43.18 -50.31 -19.89
C VAL A 419 42.72 -51.60 -20.55
N SER A 420 41.40 -51.79 -20.64
CA SER A 420 40.81 -52.94 -21.34
C SER A 420 41.20 -52.95 -22.82
N ASP A 421 41.18 -54.11 -23.47
CA ASP A 421 41.57 -54.23 -24.89
C ASP A 421 40.66 -53.37 -25.81
N LYS A 422 39.38 -53.25 -25.45
CA LYS A 422 38.40 -52.41 -26.15
C LYS A 422 38.63 -50.92 -25.89
N ASN A 423 38.92 -50.53 -24.65
CA ASN A 423 39.26 -49.14 -24.33
C ASN A 423 40.62 -48.74 -24.92
N SER A 424 41.55 -49.69 -25.10
CA SER A 424 42.83 -49.46 -25.78
C SER A 424 42.66 -49.13 -27.26
N ASN A 425 41.69 -49.76 -27.94
CA ASN A 425 41.33 -49.39 -29.32
C ASN A 425 40.74 -47.96 -29.39
N ILE A 426 39.93 -47.58 -28.40
CA ILE A 426 39.34 -46.22 -28.31
C ILE A 426 40.44 -45.20 -28.04
N LEU A 427 41.31 -45.45 -27.06
CA LEU A 427 42.48 -44.60 -26.77
C LEU A 427 43.38 -44.44 -27.97
N PHE A 428 43.62 -45.50 -28.75
CA PHE A 428 44.41 -45.42 -29.97
C PHE A 428 43.74 -44.55 -31.03
N GLY A 429 42.43 -44.67 -31.22
CA GLY A 429 41.66 -43.80 -32.11
C GLY A 429 41.75 -42.33 -31.69
N MET A 430 41.59 -42.04 -30.40
CA MET A 430 41.74 -40.68 -29.87
C MET A 430 43.17 -40.15 -30.02
N PHE A 431 44.17 -41.01 -29.80
CA PHE A 431 45.60 -40.69 -29.97
C PHE A 431 45.97 -40.35 -31.42
N GLN A 432 45.45 -41.10 -32.40
CA GLN A 432 45.67 -40.81 -33.81
C GLN A 432 45.05 -39.48 -34.23
N VAL A 433 43.81 -39.22 -33.80
CA VAL A 433 43.13 -37.94 -34.08
C VAL A 433 43.90 -36.76 -33.49
N GLU A 434 44.43 -36.90 -32.28
CA GLU A 434 45.18 -35.81 -31.64
C GLU A 434 46.56 -35.59 -32.27
N LYS A 435 47.26 -36.67 -32.67
CA LYS A 435 48.49 -36.58 -33.49
C LYS A 435 48.25 -35.91 -34.83
N GLU A 436 47.15 -36.24 -35.52
CA GLU A 436 46.79 -35.60 -36.78
C GLU A 436 46.51 -34.11 -36.62
N LYS A 437 45.80 -33.71 -35.54
CA LYS A 437 45.60 -32.29 -35.21
C LYS A 437 46.91 -31.59 -34.89
N GLU A 438 47.81 -32.22 -34.14
CA GLU A 438 49.13 -31.66 -33.84
C GLU A 438 49.92 -31.43 -35.15
N LEU A 439 49.91 -32.41 -36.05
CA LEU A 439 50.58 -32.34 -37.36
C LEU A 439 49.94 -31.29 -38.28
N GLN A 440 48.62 -31.14 -38.26
CA GLN A 440 47.91 -30.06 -38.95
C GLN A 440 48.22 -28.69 -38.34
N SER A 441 48.36 -28.58 -37.01
CA SER A 441 48.73 -27.34 -36.32
C SER A 441 50.18 -26.92 -36.62
N LYS A 442 51.11 -27.90 -36.68
CA LYS A 442 52.49 -27.70 -37.13
C LYS A 442 52.53 -27.24 -38.59
N LYS A 443 51.75 -27.87 -39.48
CA LYS A 443 51.60 -27.43 -40.89
C LYS A 443 51.04 -26.02 -41.01
N ARG A 444 50.03 -25.64 -40.20
CA ARG A 444 49.45 -24.29 -40.16
C ARG A 444 50.42 -23.24 -39.63
N LYS A 445 51.29 -23.57 -38.67
CA LYS A 445 52.36 -22.69 -38.17
C LYS A 445 53.48 -22.46 -39.18
N ILE A 446 53.69 -23.39 -40.12
CA ILE A 446 54.73 -23.31 -41.17
C ILE A 446 54.24 -22.47 -42.37
N THR A 447 52.93 -22.33 -42.57
CA THR A 447 52.35 -21.44 -43.59
C THR A 447 51.95 -20.09 -43.00
N PRO A 448 52.56 -18.95 -43.40
CA PRO A 448 52.14 -17.64 -42.90
C PRO A 448 50.73 -17.30 -43.38
N GLU A 449 49.93 -16.81 -42.45
CA GLU A 449 48.48 -16.63 -42.49
C GLU A 449 48.03 -15.57 -43.52
N VAL A 450 47.25 -15.97 -44.54
CA VAL A 450 46.39 -15.04 -45.29
C VAL A 450 44.99 -15.11 -44.68
N SER A 451 44.65 -14.03 -43.96
CA SER A 451 43.36 -13.78 -43.32
C SER A 451 42.19 -13.95 -44.29
N ARG A 452 41.23 -14.82 -43.93
CA ARG A 452 39.84 -14.80 -44.43
C ARG A 452 38.87 -15.11 -43.30
N PRO A 453 37.67 -14.51 -43.31
CA PRO A 453 36.92 -14.19 -42.11
C PRO A 453 36.28 -15.42 -41.47
N LYS A 454 36.20 -15.39 -40.13
CA LYS A 454 35.54 -16.38 -39.29
C LYS A 454 34.09 -16.59 -39.74
N LYS A 455 33.81 -17.71 -40.43
CA LYS A 455 32.46 -18.25 -40.50
C LYS A 455 32.15 -18.92 -39.16
N LYS A 456 31.04 -18.49 -38.55
CA LYS A 456 30.52 -18.99 -37.28
C LYS A 456 30.55 -20.53 -37.26
N ILE A 457 31.07 -21.06 -36.16
CA ILE A 457 30.92 -22.47 -35.81
C ILE A 457 29.42 -22.70 -35.61
N ASN A 458 28.80 -23.50 -36.48
CA ASN A 458 27.59 -24.21 -36.08
C ASN A 458 28.02 -25.17 -34.98
N THR A 459 27.61 -24.86 -33.75
CA THR A 459 27.46 -25.87 -32.70
C THR A 459 26.52 -26.93 -33.26
N PHE A 460 27.08 -28.03 -33.75
CA PHE A 460 26.31 -29.23 -33.96
C PHE A 460 25.83 -29.67 -32.60
N GLY A 461 24.53 -29.50 -32.39
CA GLY A 461 23.82 -30.02 -31.26
C GLY A 461 24.06 -31.52 -31.13
N TYR A 462 23.94 -31.96 -29.90
CA TYR A 462 23.68 -33.34 -29.52
C TYR A 462 22.86 -34.04 -30.61
N GLY A 463 23.48 -35.06 -31.20
CA GLY A 463 22.81 -35.90 -32.17
C GLY A 463 21.58 -36.55 -31.54
N SER A 464 20.56 -36.60 -32.38
CA SER A 464 19.47 -37.59 -32.41
C SER A 464 19.56 -38.70 -31.35
N PHE A 465 18.66 -38.64 -30.39
CA PHE A 465 17.64 -39.66 -30.16
C PHE A 465 16.31 -38.97 -29.86
#